data_AF-A0A1Y2AI80-F1
#
_entry.id   AF-A0A1Y2AI80-F1
#
_cell.length_a   1.000
_cell.length_b   1.000
_cell.length_c   1.000
_cell.angle_alpha   90.00
_cell.angle_beta   90.00
_cell.angle_gamma   90.00
#
_symmetry.space_group_name_H-M   'P 1'
#
loop_
_entity.id
_entity.type
_entity.pdbx_description
1 polymer ?
#
loop_
_entity_poly.entity_id
_entity_poly.type
_entity_poly.pdbx_seq_one_letter_code
_entity_poly.pdbx_strand_id
1 'polypeptide(L)'
;MENDIKEIKYYIEKKDYNNLEEILGVFMISTKKLQNKNFDILCYSIQCGCSDKLIKQIYEWCNIEDVNYYYLINNKLISPLLNSFIYKNYNIIEFLIEKGANINKKYNNMTLLKYLISNEYLNEDAISILVKNQYIFSRNDFNLLFQKDFKLLIFTFDKITEFNKNIENNYNNYYDNNNNNKLREKKKIVKKNKKKSEKTIIEKGINEKEKKNEIDNIFKHEISISFMWYITYFRKREYNKILTLFKYETSKERSRGLKFFNYHFNYLDKNYENDIKLQFLYEIIYEHVEIPKFQNENKKEFIDEIYLKNQFNRILIRKHELYSKYISNNDYSSIKKFKKNNKFFIKYMQKPPK
;
A
#
# COMPACT_ATOMS: atom_id res chain seq x y z
N MET A 1 -33.20 -0.99 -31.37
CA MET A 1 -32.03 -1.36 -30.54
C MET A 1 -31.18 -0.16 -30.18
N GLU A 2 -30.66 0.62 -31.14
CA GLU A 2 -29.95 1.87 -30.85
C GLU A 2 -30.84 2.99 -30.32
N ASN A 3 -32.14 2.99 -30.65
CA ASN A 3 -33.03 4.10 -30.34
C ASN A 3 -33.20 4.30 -28.82
N ASP A 4 -33.47 3.22 -28.08
CA ASP A 4 -33.67 3.29 -26.63
C ASP A 4 -32.40 3.77 -25.90
N ILE A 5 -31.21 3.32 -26.34
CA ILE A 5 -29.94 3.79 -25.75
C ILE A 5 -29.72 5.27 -26.06
N LYS A 6 -30.07 5.74 -27.26
CA LYS A 6 -30.00 7.16 -27.64
C LYS A 6 -30.96 7.99 -26.78
N GLU A 7 -32.18 7.51 -26.55
CA GLU A 7 -33.17 8.17 -25.68
C GLU A 7 -32.71 8.22 -24.22
N ILE A 8 -32.23 7.10 -23.66
CA ILE A 8 -31.66 7.06 -22.29
C ILE A 8 -30.54 8.08 -22.13
N LYS A 9 -29.60 8.12 -23.09
CA LYS A 9 -28.50 9.08 -23.08
C LYS A 9 -29.02 10.52 -23.09
N TYR A 10 -29.98 10.80 -23.98
CA TYR A 10 -30.62 12.10 -24.09
C TYR A 10 -31.27 12.53 -22.76
N TYR A 11 -32.05 11.65 -22.12
CA TYR A 11 -32.70 11.97 -20.84
C TYR A 11 -31.69 12.22 -19.71
N ILE A 12 -30.61 11.44 -19.65
CA ILE A 12 -29.53 11.67 -18.67
C ILE A 12 -28.86 13.04 -18.92
N GLU A 13 -28.51 13.36 -20.16
CA GLU A 13 -27.84 14.62 -20.52
C GLU A 13 -28.74 15.85 -20.30
N LYS A 14 -30.05 15.72 -20.56
CA LYS A 14 -31.04 16.77 -20.33
C LYS A 14 -31.56 16.84 -18.90
N LYS A 15 -31.15 15.91 -18.04
CA LYS A 15 -31.62 15.78 -16.65
C LYS A 15 -33.13 15.59 -16.56
N ASP A 16 -33.70 14.89 -17.53
CA ASP A 16 -35.12 14.55 -17.59
C ASP A 16 -35.38 13.22 -16.89
N TYR A 17 -35.44 13.28 -15.56
CA TYR A 17 -35.50 12.08 -14.73
C TYR A 17 -36.86 11.39 -14.74
N ASN A 18 -37.94 12.10 -15.10
CA ASN A 18 -39.28 11.52 -15.18
C ASN A 18 -39.37 10.56 -16.36
N ASN A 19 -38.93 11.00 -17.55
CA ASN A 19 -38.91 10.15 -18.73
C ASN A 19 -37.86 9.02 -18.59
N LEU A 20 -36.77 9.28 -17.85
CA LEU A 20 -35.79 8.25 -17.52
C LEU A 20 -36.37 7.17 -16.58
N GLU A 21 -37.17 7.55 -15.59
CA GLU A 21 -37.86 6.61 -14.71
C GLU A 21 -38.88 5.77 -15.48
N GLU A 22 -39.66 6.40 -16.36
CA GLU A 22 -40.64 5.70 -17.19
C GLU A 22 -39.96 4.65 -18.08
N ILE A 23 -38.86 5.02 -18.75
CA ILE A 23 -38.16 4.10 -19.66
C ILE A 23 -37.40 2.97 -18.96
N LEU A 24 -36.81 3.24 -17.80
CA LEU A 24 -36.04 2.24 -17.07
C LEU A 24 -36.92 1.37 -16.16
N GLY A 25 -37.83 1.99 -15.43
CA GLY A 25 -38.67 1.33 -14.42
C GLY A 25 -39.97 0.75 -14.98
N VAL A 26 -40.69 1.49 -15.84
CA VAL A 26 -42.02 1.08 -16.33
C VAL A 26 -41.91 0.19 -17.56
N PHE A 27 -41.11 0.59 -18.54
CA PHE A 27 -40.89 -0.19 -19.76
C PHE A 27 -39.89 -1.36 -19.57
N MET A 28 -39.25 -1.46 -18.39
CA MET A 28 -38.38 -2.57 -17.97
C MET A 28 -37.37 -3.02 -19.04
N ILE A 29 -36.53 -2.10 -19.50
CA ILE A 29 -35.46 -2.45 -20.43
C ILE A 29 -34.52 -3.45 -19.75
N SER A 30 -34.27 -4.57 -20.42
CA SER A 30 -33.38 -5.63 -19.93
C SER A 30 -32.02 -5.10 -19.49
N THR A 31 -31.57 -5.50 -18.29
CA THR A 31 -30.22 -5.21 -17.76
C THR A 31 -29.10 -5.54 -18.74
N LYS A 32 -29.23 -6.64 -19.49
CA LYS A 32 -28.25 -7.05 -20.52
C LYS A 32 -28.06 -6.01 -21.62
N LYS A 33 -29.10 -5.22 -21.91
CA LYS A 33 -29.04 -4.10 -22.86
C LYS A 33 -28.40 -2.85 -22.26
N LEU A 34 -28.51 -2.68 -20.94
CA LEU A 34 -28.02 -1.53 -20.19
C LEU A 34 -26.62 -1.74 -19.58
N GLN A 35 -26.12 -2.97 -19.52
CA GLN A 35 -24.80 -3.35 -19.01
C GLN A 35 -24.12 -4.33 -19.97
N ASN A 36 -23.37 -3.79 -20.94
CA ASN A 36 -22.60 -4.59 -21.90
C ASN A 36 -21.40 -3.81 -22.45
N LYS A 37 -20.63 -4.47 -23.32
CA LYS A 37 -19.42 -3.92 -23.96
C LYS A 37 -19.64 -2.70 -24.89
N ASN A 38 -20.88 -2.31 -25.17
CA ASN A 38 -21.20 -1.15 -26.01
C ASN A 38 -21.77 0.01 -25.19
N PHE A 39 -22.50 -0.29 -24.11
CA PHE A 39 -23.13 0.69 -23.24
C PHE A 39 -23.27 0.14 -21.82
N ASP A 40 -22.93 0.98 -20.86
CA ASP A 40 -23.12 0.71 -19.45
C ASP A 40 -23.76 1.93 -18.78
N ILE A 41 -24.99 1.78 -18.30
CA ILE A 41 -25.80 2.90 -17.81
C ILE A 41 -25.20 3.53 -16.56
N LEU A 42 -24.67 2.73 -15.62
CA LEU A 42 -24.06 3.26 -14.40
C LEU A 42 -22.78 4.01 -14.72
N CYS A 43 -21.91 3.43 -15.56
CA CYS A 43 -20.68 4.08 -16.00
C CYS A 43 -20.97 5.40 -16.71
N TYR A 44 -21.99 5.43 -17.57
CA TYR A 44 -22.38 6.62 -18.32
C TYR A 44 -22.98 7.70 -17.42
N SER A 45 -23.87 7.35 -16.48
CA SER A 45 -24.41 8.30 -15.49
C SER A 45 -23.30 8.92 -14.62
N ILE A 46 -22.32 8.12 -14.18
CA ILE A 46 -21.15 8.63 -13.44
C ILE A 46 -20.35 9.61 -14.32
N GLN A 47 -20.08 9.22 -15.58
CA GLN A 47 -19.36 10.06 -16.54
C GLN A 47 -20.06 11.40 -16.83
N CYS A 48 -21.40 11.41 -16.87
CA CYS A 48 -22.20 12.61 -17.06
C CYS A 48 -22.30 13.48 -15.79
N GLY A 49 -21.70 13.06 -14.67
CA GLY A 49 -21.76 13.82 -13.42
C GLY A 49 -23.14 13.83 -12.77
N CYS A 50 -23.91 12.76 -12.95
CA CYS A 50 -25.19 12.58 -12.25
C CYS A 50 -24.99 12.59 -10.73
N SER A 51 -26.00 13.07 -10.00
CA SER A 51 -25.97 13.05 -8.53
C SER A 51 -26.01 11.62 -7.99
N ASP A 52 -25.43 11.42 -6.81
CA ASP A 52 -25.40 10.09 -6.16
C ASP A 52 -26.82 9.54 -5.95
N LYS A 53 -27.77 10.43 -5.64
CA LYS A 53 -29.19 10.08 -5.51
C LYS A 53 -29.73 9.49 -6.81
N LEU A 54 -29.46 10.13 -7.95
CA LEU A 54 -29.94 9.64 -9.24
C LEU A 54 -29.26 8.33 -9.63
N ILE A 55 -27.95 8.19 -9.42
CA ILE A 55 -27.24 6.95 -9.74
C ILE A 55 -27.82 5.77 -8.94
N LYS A 56 -28.13 5.99 -7.65
CA LYS A 56 -28.82 5.01 -6.80
C LYS A 56 -30.22 4.69 -7.34
N GLN A 57 -30.98 5.69 -7.78
CA GLN A 57 -32.31 5.46 -8.40
C GLN A 57 -32.21 4.65 -9.70
N ILE A 58 -31.27 4.99 -10.58
CA ILE A 58 -31.01 4.25 -11.83
C ILE A 58 -30.66 2.80 -11.52
N TYR A 59 -29.83 2.55 -10.49
CA TYR A 59 -29.50 1.20 -10.05
C TYR A 59 -30.76 0.39 -9.68
N GLU A 60 -31.68 0.98 -8.92
CA GLU A 60 -32.94 0.34 -8.52
C GLU A 60 -33.90 0.15 -9.70
N TRP A 61 -34.12 1.19 -10.53
CA TRP A 61 -35.01 1.11 -11.70
C TRP A 61 -34.56 0.05 -12.71
N CYS A 62 -33.25 -0.11 -12.88
CA CYS A 62 -32.70 -1.10 -13.80
C CYS A 62 -32.64 -2.52 -13.21
N ASN A 63 -32.93 -2.72 -11.93
CA ASN A 63 -32.77 -3.99 -11.21
C ASN A 63 -31.37 -4.61 -11.42
N ILE A 64 -30.32 -3.83 -11.16
CA ILE A 64 -28.93 -4.26 -11.37
C ILE A 64 -28.48 -5.19 -10.24
N GLU A 65 -28.13 -6.43 -10.57
CA GLU A 65 -27.74 -7.45 -9.58
C GLU A 65 -26.24 -7.44 -9.25
N ASP A 66 -25.38 -7.11 -10.22
CA ASP A 66 -23.92 -7.10 -10.06
C ASP A 66 -23.34 -5.74 -10.46
N VAL A 67 -22.31 -5.30 -9.72
CA VAL A 67 -21.52 -4.08 -9.99
C VAL A 67 -20.01 -4.37 -10.05
N ASN A 68 -19.59 -5.62 -9.84
CA ASN A 68 -18.21 -6.07 -9.84
C ASN A 68 -17.76 -6.61 -11.22
N TYR A 69 -18.00 -5.85 -12.28
CA TYR A 69 -17.57 -6.17 -13.64
C TYR A 69 -16.65 -5.07 -14.21
N TYR A 70 -16.12 -5.29 -15.40
CA TYR A 70 -15.49 -4.24 -16.20
C TYR A 70 -15.58 -4.59 -17.69
N TYR A 71 -15.56 -3.56 -18.53
CA TYR A 71 -15.54 -3.70 -19.99
C TYR A 71 -14.38 -2.91 -20.59
N LEU A 72 -13.97 -3.32 -21.79
CA LEU A 72 -13.10 -2.52 -22.65
C LEU A 72 -13.96 -1.90 -23.75
N ILE A 73 -14.31 -0.62 -23.61
CA ILE A 73 -15.12 0.12 -24.59
C ILE A 73 -14.25 1.18 -25.23
N ASN A 74 -14.09 1.16 -26.55
CA ASN A 74 -13.28 2.13 -27.30
C ASN A 74 -11.86 2.30 -26.71
N ASN A 75 -11.20 1.17 -26.41
CA ASN A 75 -9.88 1.10 -25.76
C ASN A 75 -9.80 1.73 -24.35
N LYS A 76 -10.94 2.06 -23.73
CA LYS A 76 -11.02 2.50 -22.34
C LYS A 76 -11.59 1.39 -21.48
N LEU A 77 -10.88 1.07 -20.40
CA LEU A 77 -11.43 0.22 -19.36
C LEU A 77 -12.46 1.02 -18.57
N ILE A 78 -13.67 0.48 -18.47
CA ILE A 78 -14.73 1.05 -17.67
C ILE A 78 -15.25 0.02 -16.66
N SER A 79 -15.60 0.50 -15.49
CA SER A 79 -16.47 -0.17 -14.53
C SER A 79 -17.14 0.90 -13.68
N PRO A 80 -18.26 0.62 -13.01
CA PRO A 80 -18.88 1.59 -12.11
C PRO A 80 -17.86 2.11 -11.09
N LEU A 81 -17.14 1.19 -10.42
CA LEU A 81 -16.16 1.54 -9.41
C LEU A 81 -14.98 2.35 -9.97
N LEU A 82 -14.41 1.93 -11.10
CA LEU A 82 -13.27 2.62 -11.73
C LEU A 82 -13.68 4.03 -12.21
N ASN A 83 -14.85 4.16 -12.84
CA ASN A 83 -15.37 5.46 -13.29
C ASN A 83 -15.58 6.41 -12.10
N SER A 84 -16.04 5.92 -10.96
CA SER A 84 -16.18 6.74 -9.75
C SER A 84 -14.85 7.37 -9.31
N PHE A 85 -13.73 6.66 -9.44
CA PHE A 85 -12.41 7.24 -9.20
C PHE A 85 -12.00 8.23 -10.29
N ILE A 86 -12.18 7.88 -11.57
CA ILE A 86 -11.79 8.73 -12.72
C ILE A 86 -12.52 10.08 -12.68
N TYR A 87 -13.82 10.06 -12.41
CA TYR A 87 -14.68 11.24 -12.37
C TYR A 87 -14.79 11.85 -10.97
N LYS A 88 -14.00 11.36 -10.00
CA LYS A 88 -13.94 11.85 -8.61
C LYS A 88 -15.30 11.88 -7.90
N ASN A 89 -16.21 10.98 -8.29
CA ASN A 89 -17.44 10.77 -7.56
C ASN A 89 -17.15 9.78 -6.42
N TYR A 90 -16.60 10.26 -5.32
CA TYR A 90 -16.19 9.41 -4.20
C TYR A 90 -17.36 8.92 -3.33
N ASN A 91 -18.47 9.67 -3.29
CA ASN A 91 -19.64 9.31 -2.50
C ASN A 91 -20.32 8.03 -3.01
N ILE A 92 -20.35 7.84 -4.33
CA ILE A 92 -20.95 6.63 -4.90
C ILE A 92 -20.10 5.38 -4.67
N ILE A 93 -18.80 5.52 -4.37
CA ILE A 93 -17.90 4.37 -4.15
C ILE A 93 -18.36 3.53 -2.98
N GLU A 94 -18.77 4.16 -1.88
CA GLU A 94 -19.25 3.44 -0.69
C GLU A 94 -20.47 2.60 -1.03
N PHE A 95 -21.43 3.20 -1.74
CA PHE A 95 -22.61 2.49 -2.22
C PHE A 95 -22.25 1.31 -3.14
N LEU A 96 -21.33 1.50 -4.10
CA LEU A 96 -20.92 0.43 -5.01
C LEU A 96 -20.25 -0.73 -4.24
N ILE A 97 -19.43 -0.43 -3.24
CA ILE A 97 -18.78 -1.45 -2.41
C ILE A 97 -19.81 -2.20 -1.55
N GLU A 98 -20.77 -1.50 -0.95
CA GLU A 98 -21.92 -2.11 -0.25
C GLU A 98 -22.72 -3.04 -1.16
N LYS A 99 -22.85 -2.70 -2.45
CA LYS A 99 -23.49 -3.53 -3.47
C LYS A 99 -22.58 -4.62 -4.06
N GLY A 100 -21.37 -4.80 -3.53
CA GLY A 100 -20.47 -5.92 -3.88
C GLY A 100 -19.32 -5.58 -4.82
N ALA A 101 -19.09 -4.31 -5.15
CA ALA A 101 -17.92 -3.91 -5.95
C ALA A 101 -16.61 -4.23 -5.19
N ASN A 102 -15.70 -4.96 -5.83
CA ASN A 102 -14.43 -5.33 -5.22
C ASN A 102 -13.35 -4.26 -5.46
N ILE A 103 -12.92 -3.55 -4.41
CA ILE A 103 -11.87 -2.53 -4.50
C ILE A 103 -10.49 -3.08 -4.89
N ASN A 104 -10.26 -4.36 -4.66
CA ASN A 104 -9.03 -5.08 -5.01
C ASN A 104 -9.09 -5.73 -6.39
N LYS A 105 -10.14 -5.44 -7.18
CA LYS A 105 -10.27 -5.94 -8.55
C LYS A 105 -9.08 -5.47 -9.41
N LYS A 106 -8.62 -6.36 -10.27
CA LYS A 106 -7.59 -6.05 -11.26
C LYS A 106 -8.23 -5.62 -12.58
N TYR A 107 -7.67 -4.60 -13.21
CA TYR A 107 -8.06 -4.08 -14.52
C TYR A 107 -6.90 -4.33 -15.49
N ASN A 108 -7.08 -5.22 -16.47
CA ASN A 108 -6.00 -5.69 -17.37
C ASN A 108 -4.72 -6.10 -16.60
N ASN A 109 -4.88 -6.96 -15.59
CA ASN A 109 -3.81 -7.41 -14.70
C ASN A 109 -3.12 -6.30 -13.86
N MET A 110 -3.59 -5.06 -13.91
CA MET A 110 -3.13 -3.98 -13.04
C MET A 110 -4.01 -3.88 -11.80
N THR A 111 -3.42 -3.57 -10.64
CA THR A 111 -4.21 -3.15 -9.47
C THR A 111 -4.92 -1.83 -9.76
N LEU A 112 -6.01 -1.55 -9.04
CA LEU A 112 -6.70 -0.27 -9.13
C LEU A 112 -5.73 0.90 -8.92
N LEU A 113 -4.88 0.85 -7.90
CA LEU A 113 -3.87 1.89 -7.64
C LEU A 113 -2.92 2.08 -8.82
N LYS A 114 -2.38 1.00 -9.38
CA LYS A 114 -1.49 1.08 -10.55
C LYS A 114 -2.19 1.74 -11.73
N TYR A 115 -3.46 1.38 -11.99
CA TYR A 115 -4.23 1.99 -13.07
C TYR A 115 -4.42 3.50 -12.86
N LEU A 116 -4.80 3.92 -11.64
CA LEU A 116 -4.96 5.33 -11.30
C LEU A 116 -3.65 6.12 -11.42
N ILE A 117 -2.50 5.50 -11.10
CA ILE A 117 -1.18 6.11 -11.25
C ILE A 117 -0.81 6.28 -12.73
N SER A 118 -0.92 5.21 -13.51
CA SER A 118 -0.52 5.18 -14.93
C SER A 118 -1.35 6.12 -15.82
N ASN A 119 -2.58 6.44 -15.42
CA ASN A 119 -3.46 7.35 -16.17
C ASN A 119 -3.68 8.70 -15.46
N GLU A 120 -2.84 9.02 -14.46
CA GLU A 120 -2.86 10.32 -13.75
C GLU A 120 -4.16 10.67 -13.03
N TYR A 121 -4.96 9.67 -12.64
CA TYR A 121 -6.19 9.86 -11.87
C TYR A 121 -5.98 9.88 -10.35
N LEU A 122 -4.83 9.40 -9.87
CA LEU A 122 -4.55 9.29 -8.43
C LEU A 122 -4.33 10.66 -7.77
N ASN A 123 -5.03 10.90 -6.66
CA ASN A 123 -4.89 12.08 -5.79
C ASN A 123 -5.11 11.69 -4.29
N GLU A 124 -5.01 12.67 -3.38
CA GLU A 124 -5.13 12.46 -1.92
C GLU A 124 -6.52 11.92 -1.50
N ASP A 125 -7.59 12.37 -2.14
CA ASP A 125 -8.94 11.86 -1.85
C ASP A 125 -9.08 10.40 -2.27
N ALA A 126 -8.59 10.06 -3.46
CA ALA A 126 -8.56 8.68 -3.94
C ALA A 126 -7.79 7.76 -2.98
N ILE A 127 -6.64 8.19 -2.46
CA ILE A 127 -5.90 7.44 -1.42
C ILE A 127 -6.73 7.27 -0.15
N SER A 128 -7.39 8.34 0.32
CA SER A 128 -8.23 8.29 1.51
C SER A 128 -9.37 7.27 1.35
N ILE A 129 -10.00 7.24 0.17
CA ILE A 129 -11.05 6.26 -0.16
C ILE A 129 -10.49 4.85 -0.23
N LEU A 130 -9.33 4.63 -0.85
CA LEU A 130 -8.69 3.32 -0.93
C LEU A 130 -8.41 2.76 0.47
N VAL A 131 -7.82 3.56 1.35
CA VAL A 131 -7.53 3.16 2.74
C VAL A 131 -8.82 2.90 3.52
N LYS A 132 -9.78 3.84 3.47
CA LYS A 132 -11.07 3.72 4.19
C LYS A 132 -11.80 2.43 3.83
N ASN A 133 -11.77 2.06 2.56
CA ASN A 133 -12.45 0.89 2.02
C ASN A 133 -11.53 -0.35 1.94
N GLN A 134 -10.48 -0.41 2.75
CA GLN A 134 -9.67 -1.61 2.97
C GLN A 134 -8.99 -2.14 1.69
N TYR A 135 -8.54 -1.26 0.80
CA TYR A 135 -7.67 -1.63 -0.31
C TYR A 135 -6.37 -2.26 0.19
N ILE A 136 -6.00 -3.43 -0.33
CA ILE A 136 -4.81 -4.17 0.12
C ILE A 136 -3.57 -3.60 -0.56
N PHE A 137 -2.83 -2.76 0.16
CA PHE A 137 -1.56 -2.23 -0.31
C PHE A 137 -0.48 -3.31 -0.34
N SER A 138 0.06 -3.57 -1.53
CA SER A 138 1.23 -4.42 -1.70
C SER A 138 2.54 -3.61 -1.61
N ARG A 139 3.67 -4.31 -1.46
CA ARG A 139 5.00 -3.68 -1.60
C ARG A 139 5.17 -2.97 -2.95
N ASN A 140 4.59 -3.52 -4.01
CA ASN A 140 4.66 -2.91 -5.34
C ASN A 140 3.85 -1.61 -5.40
N ASP A 141 2.70 -1.55 -4.75
CA ASP A 141 1.90 -0.33 -4.64
C ASP A 141 2.68 0.80 -3.96
N PHE A 142 3.35 0.48 -2.84
CA PHE A 142 4.23 1.43 -2.16
C PHE A 142 5.43 1.86 -3.02
N ASN A 143 6.02 0.95 -3.81
CA ASN A 143 7.06 1.31 -4.77
C ASN A 143 6.55 2.28 -5.86
N LEU A 144 5.33 2.07 -6.36
CA LEU A 144 4.71 2.97 -7.34
C LEU A 144 4.49 4.37 -6.75
N LEU A 145 3.96 4.44 -5.51
CA LEU A 145 3.77 5.71 -4.81
C LEU A 145 5.11 6.43 -4.56
N PHE A 146 6.12 5.69 -4.12
CA PHE A 146 7.48 6.21 -3.90
C PHE A 146 8.09 6.79 -5.18
N GLN A 147 7.90 6.12 -6.32
CA GLN A 147 8.38 6.60 -7.61
C GLN A 147 7.61 7.81 -8.11
N LYS A 148 6.30 7.89 -7.83
CA LYS A 148 5.44 8.98 -8.27
C LYS A 148 5.71 10.27 -7.48
N ASP A 149 5.52 10.23 -6.16
CA ASP A 149 5.65 11.41 -5.30
C ASP A 149 5.84 10.98 -3.83
N PHE A 150 6.93 11.46 -3.23
CA PHE A 150 7.21 11.22 -1.82
C PHE A 150 6.15 11.80 -0.90
N LYS A 151 5.56 12.97 -1.23
CA LYS A 151 4.51 13.57 -0.38
C LYS A 151 3.28 12.67 -0.36
N LEU A 152 2.82 12.20 -1.52
CA LEU A 152 1.70 11.27 -1.64
C LEU A 152 1.96 9.93 -0.93
N LEU A 153 3.19 9.41 -1.00
CA LEU A 153 3.59 8.23 -0.23
C LEU A 153 3.42 8.45 1.28
N ILE A 154 3.96 9.55 1.82
CA ILE A 154 3.84 9.86 3.25
C ILE A 154 2.38 10.06 3.65
N PHE A 155 1.60 10.77 2.83
CA PHE A 155 0.16 10.92 3.04
C PHE A 155 -0.56 9.56 3.12
N THR A 156 -0.18 8.60 2.27
CA THR A 156 -0.72 7.24 2.30
C THR A 156 -0.38 6.54 3.62
N PHE A 157 0.85 6.66 4.10
CA PHE A 157 1.26 6.10 5.39
C PHE A 157 0.54 6.74 6.58
N ASP A 158 0.31 8.05 6.55
CA ASP A 158 -0.48 8.76 7.55
C ASP A 158 -1.91 8.21 7.59
N LYS A 159 -2.55 8.05 6.43
CA LYS A 159 -3.92 7.52 6.36
C LYS A 159 -4.02 6.08 6.83
N ILE A 160 -3.06 5.22 6.46
CA ILE A 160 -2.99 3.85 6.97
C ILE A 160 -2.82 3.85 8.49
N THR A 161 -1.94 4.70 9.02
CA THR A 161 -1.67 4.78 10.46
C THR A 161 -2.91 5.27 11.23
N GLU A 162 -3.60 6.27 10.71
CA GLU A 162 -4.86 6.80 11.25
C GLU A 162 -5.95 5.72 11.25
N PHE A 163 -6.13 5.02 10.13
CA PHE A 163 -7.08 3.92 10.00
C PHE A 163 -6.83 2.80 11.02
N ASN A 164 -5.59 2.33 11.12
CA ASN A 164 -5.22 1.28 12.08
C ASN A 164 -5.46 1.71 13.54
N LYS A 165 -5.15 2.96 13.90
CA LYS A 165 -5.44 3.51 15.24
C LYS A 165 -6.93 3.58 15.53
N ASN A 166 -7.74 3.98 14.55
CA ASN A 166 -9.20 4.05 14.72
C ASN A 166 -9.80 2.65 14.94
N ILE A 167 -9.30 1.65 14.23
CA ILE A 167 -9.67 0.24 14.47
C ILE A 167 -9.30 -0.19 15.90
N GLU A 168 -8.08 0.09 16.35
CA GLU A 168 -7.63 -0.24 17.71
C GLU A 168 -8.44 0.47 18.80
N ASN A 169 -8.77 1.75 18.61
CA ASN A 169 -9.57 2.52 19.56
C ASN A 169 -11.01 2.03 19.64
N ASN A 170 -11.64 1.74 18.48
CA ASN A 170 -12.98 1.17 18.44
C ASN A 170 -13.03 -0.19 19.15
N TYR A 171 -11.99 -0.99 18.96
CA TYR A 171 -11.82 -2.25 19.67
C TYR A 171 -11.68 -2.04 21.18
N ASN A 172 -10.77 -1.18 21.65
CA ASN A 172 -10.57 -0.92 23.08
C ASN A 172 -11.84 -0.38 23.76
N ASN A 173 -12.55 0.54 23.10
CA ASN A 173 -13.82 1.09 23.59
C ASN A 173 -14.93 0.02 23.69
N TYR A 174 -14.98 -0.94 22.76
CA TYR A 174 -15.91 -2.07 22.82
C TYR A 174 -15.64 -2.95 24.05
N TYR A 175 -14.37 -3.21 24.37
CA TYR A 175 -13.99 -3.98 25.55
C TYR A 175 -14.25 -3.24 26.87
N ASP A 176 -13.96 -1.95 26.93
CA ASP A 176 -14.21 -1.14 28.14
C ASP A 176 -15.70 -0.95 28.42
N ASN A 177 -16.52 -0.74 27.37
CA ASN A 177 -17.98 -0.69 27.52
C ASN A 177 -18.58 -2.04 27.91
N ASN A 178 -18.05 -3.15 27.40
CA ASN A 178 -18.50 -4.49 27.79
C ASN A 178 -18.06 -4.88 29.19
N ASN A 179 -16.89 -4.43 29.66
CA ASN A 179 -16.47 -4.61 31.04
C ASN A 179 -17.32 -3.77 32.01
N ASN A 180 -17.66 -2.54 31.63
CA ASN A 180 -18.56 -1.68 32.42
C ASN A 180 -20.01 -2.21 32.43
N ASN A 181 -20.49 -2.78 31.32
CA ASN A 181 -21.79 -3.45 31.26
C ASN A 181 -21.80 -4.77 32.04
N LYS A 182 -20.73 -5.58 31.99
CA LYS A 182 -20.56 -6.76 32.86
C LYS A 182 -20.50 -6.38 34.34
N LEU A 183 -19.92 -5.24 34.70
CA LEU A 183 -19.90 -4.76 36.09
C LEU A 183 -21.29 -4.28 36.54
N ARG A 184 -22.05 -3.62 35.65
CA ARG A 184 -23.43 -3.19 35.90
C ARG A 184 -24.42 -4.37 35.94
N GLU A 185 -24.22 -5.39 35.11
CA GLU A 185 -25.00 -6.63 35.13
C GLU A 185 -24.63 -7.53 36.31
N LYS A 186 -23.35 -7.65 36.69
CA LYS A 186 -22.96 -8.33 37.94
C LYS A 186 -23.58 -7.68 39.18
N LYS A 187 -23.70 -6.34 39.22
CA LYS A 187 -24.41 -5.64 40.31
C LYS A 187 -25.93 -5.84 40.30
N LYS A 188 -26.55 -6.19 39.15
CA LYS A 188 -27.98 -6.56 39.06
C LYS A 188 -28.24 -8.04 39.31
N ILE A 189 -27.30 -8.93 38.97
CA ILE A 189 -27.46 -10.40 39.04
C ILE A 189 -27.20 -10.94 40.46
N VAL A 190 -26.43 -10.26 41.32
CA VAL A 190 -26.26 -10.67 42.73
C VAL A 190 -27.57 -10.59 43.54
N LYS A 191 -28.66 -10.03 43.00
CA LYS A 191 -29.98 -10.02 43.65
C LYS A 191 -31.04 -10.97 43.09
N LYS A 192 -30.79 -11.75 42.02
CA LYS A 192 -31.79 -12.73 41.53
C LYS A 192 -31.15 -14.02 41.01
N ASN A 193 -31.38 -15.07 41.82
CA ASN A 193 -31.64 -16.46 41.45
C ASN A 193 -30.48 -17.40 41.09
N LYS A 194 -30.25 -18.31 42.05
CA LYS A 194 -29.80 -19.71 41.88
C LYS A 194 -30.67 -20.46 40.86
N LYS A 195 -30.02 -21.42 40.18
CA LYS A 195 -30.54 -22.47 39.28
C LYS A 195 -30.71 -22.09 37.81
N LYS A 196 -29.63 -22.31 37.03
CA LYS A 196 -29.60 -22.86 35.66
C LYS A 196 -28.13 -23.02 35.26
N SER A 197 -27.54 -24.16 35.58
CA SER A 197 -26.18 -24.54 35.21
C SER A 197 -26.24 -25.76 34.30
N GLU A 198 -25.95 -25.55 33.02
CA GLU A 198 -25.29 -26.49 32.08
C GLU A 198 -25.45 -26.00 30.63
N LYS A 199 -26.58 -25.40 30.25
CA LYS A 199 -26.74 -24.73 28.92
C LYS A 199 -25.85 -23.48 28.75
N THR A 200 -25.57 -22.78 29.84
CA THR A 200 -24.77 -21.53 29.87
C THR A 200 -23.28 -21.73 29.66
N ILE A 201 -22.75 -22.95 29.78
CA ILE A 201 -21.32 -23.23 29.62
C ILE A 201 -21.00 -23.50 28.14
N ILE A 202 -21.90 -24.17 27.42
CA ILE A 202 -21.78 -24.42 25.98
C ILE A 202 -21.99 -23.12 25.19
N GLU A 203 -22.98 -22.30 25.54
CA GLU A 203 -23.17 -20.97 24.93
C GLU A 203 -21.99 -20.02 25.17
N LYS A 204 -21.30 -20.12 26.32
CA LYS A 204 -20.08 -19.34 26.59
C LYS A 204 -18.88 -19.82 25.78
N GLY A 205 -18.69 -21.12 25.63
CA GLY A 205 -17.60 -21.69 24.83
C GLY A 205 -17.76 -21.44 23.32
N ILE A 206 -19.00 -21.43 22.81
CA ILE A 206 -19.31 -21.06 21.43
C ILE A 206 -19.10 -19.55 21.23
N ASN A 207 -19.59 -18.70 22.14
CA ASN A 207 -19.34 -17.26 22.11
C ASN A 207 -17.83 -16.92 22.19
N GLU A 208 -17.05 -17.64 22.99
CA GLU A 208 -15.61 -17.39 23.12
C GLU A 208 -14.84 -17.85 21.89
N LYS A 209 -15.27 -18.91 21.19
CA LYS A 209 -14.71 -19.33 19.90
C LYS A 209 -15.07 -18.37 18.76
N GLU A 210 -16.31 -17.93 18.69
CA GLU A 210 -16.75 -16.90 17.73
C GLU A 210 -16.03 -15.58 17.98
N LYS A 211 -15.86 -15.17 19.24
CA LYS A 211 -15.06 -13.99 19.62
C LYS A 211 -13.58 -14.16 19.30
N LYS A 212 -12.99 -15.36 19.48
CA LYS A 212 -11.61 -15.63 19.06
C LYS A 212 -11.44 -15.54 17.53
N ASN A 213 -12.42 -16.03 16.78
CA ASN A 213 -12.43 -15.91 15.32
C ASN A 213 -12.64 -14.46 14.83
N GLU A 214 -13.36 -13.62 15.59
CA GLU A 214 -13.44 -12.17 15.33
C GLU A 214 -12.13 -11.45 15.69
N ILE A 215 -11.44 -11.87 16.76
CA ILE A 215 -10.14 -11.31 17.20
C ILE A 215 -9.04 -11.55 16.15
N ASP A 216 -9.06 -12.71 15.47
CA ASP A 216 -8.04 -13.08 14.48
C ASP A 216 -8.22 -12.40 13.10
N ASN A 217 -9.34 -11.71 12.85
CA ASN A 217 -9.70 -11.15 11.54
C ASN A 217 -9.72 -9.62 11.47
N ILE A 218 -9.15 -8.91 12.45
CA ILE A 218 -9.04 -7.45 12.38
C ILE A 218 -8.04 -7.07 11.29
N PHE A 219 -8.57 -6.69 10.12
CA PHE A 219 -7.76 -6.23 9.00
C PHE A 219 -6.99 -4.96 9.40
N LYS A 220 -5.66 -5.09 9.50
CA LYS A 220 -4.73 -3.98 9.68
C LYS A 220 -3.85 -3.86 8.46
N HIS A 221 -3.67 -2.64 7.98
CA HIS A 221 -2.71 -2.39 6.91
C HIS A 221 -1.28 -2.46 7.47
N GLU A 222 -0.44 -3.31 6.89
CA GLU A 222 0.98 -3.33 7.20
C GLU A 222 1.74 -2.37 6.27
N ILE A 223 2.52 -1.47 6.85
CA ILE A 223 3.46 -0.63 6.11
C ILE A 223 4.81 -1.36 6.07
N SER A 224 5.28 -1.67 4.87
CA SER A 224 6.59 -2.29 4.63
C SER A 224 7.45 -1.37 3.76
N ILE A 225 8.31 -0.56 4.38
CA ILE A 225 9.25 0.32 3.67
C ILE A 225 10.42 -0.50 3.16
N SER A 226 10.69 -0.38 1.86
CA SER A 226 11.81 -1.06 1.23
C SER A 226 13.14 -0.48 1.70
N PHE A 227 14.06 -1.34 2.15
CA PHE A 227 15.41 -0.93 2.55
C PHE A 227 16.14 -0.09 1.47
N MET A 228 15.90 -0.38 0.18
CA MET A 228 16.49 0.35 -0.94
C MET A 228 16.09 1.83 -1.01
N TRP A 229 14.98 2.22 -0.40
CA TRP A 229 14.56 3.63 -0.34
C TRP A 229 15.46 4.42 0.61
N TYR A 230 15.85 3.82 1.74
CA TYR A 230 16.82 4.42 2.66
C TYR A 230 18.16 4.65 1.96
N ILE A 231 18.65 3.66 1.20
CA ILE A 231 19.89 3.80 0.40
C ILE A 231 19.75 4.91 -0.64
N THR A 232 18.61 4.99 -1.33
CA THR A 232 18.36 6.00 -2.36
C THR A 232 18.44 7.41 -1.79
N TYR A 233 17.75 7.69 -0.69
CA TYR A 233 17.79 9.01 -0.06
C TYR A 233 19.11 9.30 0.64
N PHE A 234 19.77 8.28 1.20
CA PHE A 234 21.09 8.45 1.79
C PHE A 234 22.12 8.91 0.74
N ARG A 235 22.12 8.29 -0.45
CA ARG A 235 22.99 8.71 -1.57
C ARG A 235 22.69 10.14 -2.03
N LYS A 236 21.42 10.55 -2.00
CA LYS A 236 20.99 11.91 -2.34
C LYS A 236 21.19 12.93 -1.21
N ARG A 237 21.69 12.50 -0.03
CA ARG A 237 21.81 13.32 1.19
C ARG A 237 20.47 13.90 1.68
N GLU A 238 19.35 13.25 1.35
CA GLU A 238 18.00 13.66 1.73
C GLU A 238 17.62 13.07 3.09
N TYR A 239 18.40 13.37 4.13
CA TYR A 239 18.28 12.73 5.45
C TYR A 239 16.92 12.96 6.12
N ASN A 240 16.28 14.11 5.88
CA ASN A 240 14.94 14.39 6.41
C ASN A 240 13.91 13.36 5.92
N LYS A 241 14.00 12.90 4.66
CA LYS A 241 13.10 11.88 4.13
C LYS A 241 13.33 10.51 4.78
N ILE A 242 14.59 10.16 5.05
CA ILE A 242 14.96 8.95 5.79
C ILE A 242 14.33 8.97 7.19
N LEU A 243 14.49 10.09 7.92
CA LEU A 243 13.91 10.26 9.25
C LEU A 243 12.38 10.16 9.23
N THR A 244 11.73 10.73 8.22
CA THR A 244 10.28 10.62 8.04
C THR A 244 9.86 9.15 7.83
N LEU A 245 10.54 8.41 6.95
CA LEU A 245 10.24 6.99 6.72
C LEU A 245 10.39 6.16 8.02
N PHE A 246 11.37 6.45 8.87
CA PHE A 246 11.55 5.73 10.14
C PHE A 246 10.36 5.83 11.10
N LYS A 247 9.52 6.86 10.98
CA LYS A 247 8.34 7.02 11.83
C LYS A 247 7.27 5.95 11.57
N TYR A 248 7.20 5.45 10.34
CA TYR A 248 6.14 4.53 9.89
C TYR A 248 6.59 3.07 9.82
N GLU A 249 7.90 2.81 9.88
CA GLU A 249 8.42 1.46 9.76
C GLU A 249 8.20 0.67 11.06
N THR A 250 7.35 -0.34 11.00
CA THR A 250 7.06 -1.24 12.13
C THR A 250 7.66 -2.64 11.94
N SER A 251 8.22 -2.95 10.76
CA SER A 251 8.69 -4.28 10.42
C SER A 251 10.15 -4.56 10.82
N LYS A 252 10.60 -5.80 10.60
CA LYS A 252 12.01 -6.23 10.72
C LYS A 252 12.96 -5.38 9.86
N GLU A 253 12.48 -4.76 8.79
CA GLU A 253 13.26 -3.83 7.96
C GLU A 253 13.67 -2.57 8.72
N ARG A 254 12.90 -2.13 9.73
CA ARG A 254 13.36 -1.08 10.67
C ARG A 254 14.65 -1.47 11.34
N SER A 255 14.77 -2.71 11.80
CA SER A 255 15.97 -3.20 12.47
C SER A 255 17.15 -3.24 11.50
N ARG A 256 16.93 -3.65 10.24
CA ARG A 256 17.96 -3.63 9.18
C ARG A 256 18.39 -2.20 8.83
N GLY A 257 17.43 -1.29 8.64
CA GLY A 257 17.67 0.14 8.41
C GLY A 257 18.40 0.80 9.58
N LEU A 258 17.90 0.64 10.82
CA LEU A 258 18.54 1.16 12.02
C LEU A 258 19.92 0.54 12.24
N LYS A 259 20.12 -0.75 12.01
CA LYS A 259 21.45 -1.39 12.05
C LYS A 259 22.36 -0.79 10.98
N PHE A 260 21.91 -0.69 9.73
CA PHE A 260 22.64 -0.06 8.63
C PHE A 260 23.09 1.36 9.01
N PHE A 261 22.16 2.21 9.49
CA PHE A 261 22.48 3.55 9.91
C PHE A 261 23.32 3.60 11.18
N ASN A 262 23.10 2.75 12.19
CA ASN A 262 24.00 2.67 13.36
C ASN A 262 25.42 2.28 12.94
N TYR A 263 25.55 1.32 12.02
CA TYR A 263 26.84 0.92 11.47
C TYR A 263 27.45 2.02 10.59
N HIS A 264 26.64 2.80 9.87
CA HIS A 264 27.16 3.91 9.09
C HIS A 264 27.56 5.07 10.01
N PHE A 265 26.66 5.56 10.88
CA PHE A 265 26.87 6.68 11.79
C PHE A 265 27.99 6.44 12.83
N ASN A 266 28.17 5.21 13.33
CA ASN A 266 29.28 4.88 14.25
C ASN A 266 30.65 4.81 13.55
N TYR A 267 30.67 4.70 12.22
CA TYR A 267 31.91 4.59 11.43
C TYR A 267 32.10 5.73 10.42
N LEU A 268 31.23 6.75 10.42
CA LEU A 268 31.38 7.95 9.58
C LEU A 268 32.61 8.75 10.02
N ASP A 269 33.65 8.75 9.20
CA ASP A 269 34.38 9.99 8.93
C ASP A 269 33.58 10.74 7.85
N LYS A 270 33.08 11.94 8.16
CA LYS A 270 32.05 12.69 7.41
C LYS A 270 32.43 13.10 5.97
N ASN A 271 33.57 12.62 5.46
CA ASN A 271 34.20 13.13 4.23
C ASN A 271 34.37 12.11 3.08
N TYR A 272 34.09 10.80 3.23
CA TYR A 272 34.47 9.82 2.18
C TYR A 272 33.46 8.66 1.91
N GLU A 273 32.76 8.75 0.78
CA GLU A 273 31.67 7.86 0.29
C GLU A 273 32.08 6.39 0.02
N ASN A 274 33.37 6.11 -0.19
CA ASN A 274 33.83 4.80 -0.68
C ASN A 274 33.94 3.72 0.41
N ASP A 275 34.05 4.07 1.69
CA ASP A 275 34.11 3.09 2.80
C ASP A 275 32.73 2.49 3.10
N ILE A 276 31.70 3.32 3.02
CA ILE A 276 30.27 2.96 3.11
C ILE A 276 29.90 1.92 2.05
N LYS A 277 30.26 2.19 0.79
CA LYS A 277 29.99 1.26 -0.33
C LYS A 277 30.69 -0.08 -0.15
N LEU A 278 31.92 -0.09 0.38
CA LEU A 278 32.68 -1.32 0.59
C LEU A 278 32.05 -2.20 1.67
N GLN A 279 31.66 -1.63 2.81
CA GLN A 279 30.99 -2.37 3.88
C GLN A 279 29.64 -2.93 3.44
N PHE A 280 28.83 -2.11 2.76
CA PHE A 280 27.52 -2.51 2.27
C PHE A 280 27.59 -3.72 1.31
N LEU A 281 28.54 -3.69 0.37
CA LEU A 281 28.76 -4.80 -0.56
C LEU A 281 29.26 -6.06 0.16
N TYR A 282 30.11 -5.93 1.19
CA TYR A 282 30.53 -7.07 2.02
C TYR A 282 29.34 -7.76 2.70
N GLU A 283 28.45 -7.00 3.33
CA GLU A 283 27.29 -7.56 4.03
C GLU A 283 26.32 -8.29 3.08
N ILE A 284 26.12 -7.76 1.87
CA ILE A 284 25.32 -8.45 0.84
C ILE A 284 25.95 -9.77 0.41
N ILE A 285 27.26 -9.78 0.13
CA ILE A 285 27.95 -10.95 -0.45
C ILE A 285 28.17 -12.04 0.60
N TYR A 286 28.57 -11.69 1.82
CA TYR A 286 29.07 -12.64 2.82
C TYR A 286 28.15 -12.86 4.00
N GLU A 287 27.28 -11.90 4.34
CA GLU A 287 26.32 -12.04 5.46
C GLU A 287 24.91 -12.40 4.96
N HIS A 288 24.77 -12.71 3.67
CA HIS A 288 23.54 -13.14 3.00
C HIS A 288 22.33 -12.25 3.32
N VAL A 289 22.55 -10.93 3.36
CA VAL A 289 21.44 -9.97 3.47
C VAL A 289 20.60 -10.07 2.20
N GLU A 290 19.40 -10.66 2.33
CA GLU A 290 18.50 -10.89 1.19
C GLU A 290 18.22 -9.61 0.40
N ILE A 291 18.60 -9.62 -0.87
CA ILE A 291 18.15 -8.62 -1.84
C ILE A 291 16.76 -9.05 -2.29
N PRO A 292 15.72 -8.20 -2.16
CA PRO A 292 14.39 -8.53 -2.66
C PRO A 292 14.45 -8.83 -4.16
N LYS A 293 14.07 -10.05 -4.54
CA LYS A 293 13.93 -10.45 -5.96
C LYS A 293 12.82 -9.62 -6.59
N PHE A 294 13.18 -8.69 -7.48
CA PHE A 294 12.21 -7.99 -8.31
C PHE A 294 11.81 -8.90 -9.48
N GLN A 295 10.54 -9.31 -9.50
CA GLN A 295 9.91 -9.89 -10.68
C GLN A 295 9.41 -8.74 -11.57
N ASN A 296 10.17 -8.43 -12.63
CA ASN A 296 9.68 -8.52 -14.01
C ASN A 296 10.74 -8.09 -15.03
N GLU A 297 11.00 -9.03 -15.93
CA GLU A 297 11.17 -8.89 -17.38
C GLU A 297 11.86 -7.63 -17.92
N ASN A 298 13.06 -7.86 -18.48
CA ASN A 298 13.83 -6.95 -19.31
C ASN A 298 14.52 -5.79 -18.59
N LYS A 299 15.50 -6.13 -17.75
CA LYS A 299 16.85 -5.54 -17.80
C LYS A 299 17.83 -6.39 -16.99
N LYS A 300 18.84 -6.92 -17.69
CA LYS A 300 20.04 -7.64 -17.21
C LYS A 300 20.92 -6.85 -16.22
N GLU A 301 20.42 -5.76 -15.64
CA GLU A 301 21.23 -4.74 -14.96
C GLU A 301 21.03 -4.70 -13.44
N PHE A 302 20.13 -5.50 -12.85
CA PHE A 302 20.04 -5.62 -11.40
C PHE A 302 20.57 -6.97 -10.91
N ILE A 303 21.90 -6.97 -10.72
CA ILE A 303 22.63 -7.72 -9.69
C ILE A 303 22.77 -9.22 -9.94
N ASP A 304 23.68 -9.59 -10.85
CA ASP A 304 24.42 -10.84 -10.67
C ASP A 304 25.33 -10.68 -9.45
N GLU A 305 25.42 -11.69 -8.60
CA GLU A 305 26.41 -11.78 -7.51
C GLU A 305 27.83 -11.49 -8.05
N ILE A 306 28.10 -11.92 -9.28
CA ILE A 306 29.32 -11.65 -10.04
C ILE A 306 29.54 -10.14 -10.23
N TYR A 307 28.51 -9.39 -10.61
CA TYR A 307 28.60 -7.94 -10.77
C TYR A 307 28.90 -7.23 -9.44
N LEU A 308 28.23 -7.63 -8.34
CA LEU A 308 28.51 -7.06 -7.02
C LEU A 308 29.91 -7.42 -6.52
N LYS A 309 30.34 -8.67 -6.69
CA LYS A 309 31.72 -9.10 -6.41
C LYS A 309 32.73 -8.27 -7.22
N ASN A 310 32.44 -8.01 -8.50
CA ASN A 310 33.30 -7.19 -9.34
C ASN A 310 33.38 -5.74 -8.84
N GLN A 311 32.27 -5.15 -8.40
CA GLN A 311 32.26 -3.80 -7.81
C GLN A 311 33.00 -3.75 -6.47
N PHE A 312 32.78 -4.75 -5.60
CA PHE A 312 33.47 -4.89 -4.33
C PHE A 312 34.99 -4.97 -4.55
N ASN A 313 35.44 -5.86 -5.45
CA ASN A 313 36.84 -6.05 -5.80
C ASN A 313 37.47 -4.78 -6.38
N ARG A 314 36.77 -4.06 -7.26
CA ARG A 314 37.27 -2.79 -7.82
C ARG A 314 37.54 -1.74 -6.75
N ILE A 315 36.64 -1.61 -5.76
CA ILE A 315 36.82 -0.66 -4.65
C ILE A 315 37.99 -1.11 -3.77
N LEU A 316 38.10 -2.42 -3.49
CA LEU A 316 39.19 -2.99 -2.71
C LEU A 316 40.56 -2.71 -3.35
N ILE A 317 40.70 -3.01 -4.65
CA ILE A 317 41.93 -2.79 -5.43
C ILE A 317 42.34 -1.32 -5.39
N ARG A 318 41.42 -0.38 -5.69
CA ARG A 318 41.73 1.06 -5.68
C ARG A 318 42.20 1.55 -4.32
N LYS A 319 41.60 1.05 -3.23
CA LYS A 319 42.03 1.40 -1.87
C LYS A 319 43.40 0.81 -1.54
N HIS A 320 43.67 -0.41 -1.98
CA HIS A 320 44.96 -1.06 -1.83
C HIS A 320 46.07 -0.30 -2.55
N GLU A 321 45.85 0.05 -3.83
CA GLU A 321 46.78 0.81 -4.65
C GLU A 321 47.08 2.18 -4.03
N LEU A 322 46.05 2.90 -3.61
CA LEU A 322 46.19 4.21 -2.99
C LEU A 322 46.99 4.13 -1.68
N TYR A 323 46.68 3.16 -0.83
CA TYR A 323 47.40 2.95 0.42
C TYR A 323 48.85 2.52 0.19
N SER A 324 49.09 1.65 -0.79
CA SER A 324 50.44 1.21 -1.18
C SER A 324 51.27 2.38 -1.70
N LYS A 325 50.66 3.27 -2.49
CA LYS A 325 51.30 4.50 -2.98
C LYS A 325 51.71 5.44 -1.85
N TYR A 326 50.88 5.58 -0.82
CA TYR A 326 51.25 6.39 0.35
C TYR A 326 52.41 5.78 1.15
N ILE A 327 52.45 4.45 1.27
CA ILE A 327 53.56 3.73 1.90
C ILE A 327 54.85 3.89 1.09
N SER A 328 54.81 3.64 -0.22
CA SER A 328 56.00 3.75 -1.08
C SER A 328 56.60 5.14 -1.09
N ASN A 329 55.77 6.16 -0.95
CA ASN A 329 56.19 7.56 -0.94
C ASN A 329 56.61 8.07 0.46
N ASN A 330 56.59 7.20 1.49
CA ASN A 330 56.81 7.58 2.88
C ASN A 330 55.94 8.78 3.33
N ASP A 331 54.73 8.90 2.78
CA ASP A 331 53.82 10.01 3.11
C ASP A 331 53.05 9.69 4.39
N TYR A 332 53.73 9.83 5.52
CA TYR A 332 53.20 9.51 6.85
C TYR A 332 51.92 10.28 7.19
N SER A 333 51.77 11.51 6.69
CA SER A 333 50.57 12.32 6.87
C SER A 333 49.37 11.70 6.15
N SER A 334 49.54 11.35 4.88
CA SER A 334 48.50 10.67 4.09
C SER A 334 48.21 9.26 4.59
N ILE A 335 49.22 8.51 5.06
CA ILE A 335 49.02 7.19 5.69
C ILE A 335 48.14 7.33 6.93
N LYS A 336 48.46 8.27 7.83
CA LYS A 336 47.70 8.50 9.07
C LYS A 336 46.26 8.91 8.77
N LYS A 337 46.07 9.83 7.81
CA LYS A 337 44.76 10.26 7.32
C LYS A 337 43.99 9.11 6.67
N PHE A 338 44.63 8.31 5.83
CA PHE A 338 44.01 7.16 5.18
C PHE A 338 43.55 6.11 6.20
N LYS A 339 44.41 5.72 7.16
CA LYS A 339 44.06 4.77 8.22
C LYS A 339 42.89 5.25 9.07
N LYS A 340 42.87 6.54 9.41
CA LYS A 340 41.77 7.16 10.15
C LYS A 340 40.44 7.06 9.40
N ASN A 341 40.49 7.24 8.08
CA ASN A 341 39.30 7.37 7.23
C ASN A 341 38.84 6.05 6.58
N ASN A 342 39.63 4.98 6.69
CA ASN A 342 39.38 3.69 6.02
C ASN A 342 39.44 2.52 7.01
N LYS A 343 38.88 2.70 8.21
CA LYS A 343 38.99 1.73 9.32
C LYS A 343 38.43 0.36 8.94
N PHE A 344 37.34 0.30 8.19
CA PHE A 344 36.74 -0.96 7.76
C PHE A 344 37.65 -1.70 6.77
N PHE A 345 38.18 -1.00 5.78
CA PHE A 345 39.15 -1.56 4.83
C PHE A 345 40.37 -2.16 5.55
N ILE A 346 40.96 -1.43 6.49
CA ILE A 346 42.14 -1.92 7.25
C ILE A 346 41.78 -3.17 8.08
N LYS A 347 40.62 -3.16 8.74
CA LYS A 347 40.14 -4.32 9.51
C LYS A 347 39.84 -5.53 8.62
N TYR A 348 39.33 -5.30 7.40
CA TYR A 348 39.07 -6.34 6.41
C TYR A 348 40.37 -6.97 5.91
N MET A 349 41.38 -6.15 5.57
CA MET A 349 42.71 -6.59 5.12
C MET A 349 43.48 -7.41 6.16
N GLN A 350 43.17 -7.26 7.45
CA GLN A 350 43.80 -7.99 8.55
C GLN A 350 43.20 -9.38 8.77
N LYS A 351 42.05 -9.70 8.16
CA LYS A 351 41.47 -11.05 8.26
C LYS A 351 42.16 -11.97 7.24
N PRO A 352 42.55 -13.20 7.62
CA PRO A 352 43.00 -14.18 6.64
C PRO A 352 41.88 -14.43 5.61
N PRO A 353 42.21 -14.61 4.31
CA PRO A 353 41.22 -15.00 3.32
C PRO A 353 40.55 -16.29 3.78
N LYS A 354 39.22 -16.28 3.84
CA LYS A 354 38.41 -17.46 4.19
C LYS A 354 38.30 -18.42 3.02
#